data_AF-A0A2M7X9R5-F1
#
_entry.id   AF-A0A2M7X9R5-F1
#
_cell.length_a   1.000
_cell.length_b   1.000
_cell.length_c   1.000
_cell.angle_alpha   90.00
_cell.angle_beta   90.00
_cell.angle_gamma   90.00
#
_symmetry.space_group_name_H-M   'P 1'
#
loop_
_entity.id
_entity.type
_entity.pdbx_description
1 polymer ?
#
loop_
_entity_poly.entity_id
_entity_poly.type
_entity_poly.pdbx_seq_one_letter_code
_entity_poly.pdbx_strand_id
1 'polypeptide(L)'
;MKGIEFDSRKVKPGYTFVAIRGLTYDGHDYIPEAIKNGAVEIYGERSLNYPNYFKVTDSRQKLGELVSEFYGYPSKKLKLIGVTGTKGKTTTCHLIHHILTKLGKKA
;
A
#
# COMPACT_ATOMS: atom_id res chain seq x y z
N MET A 1 -9.82 -10.04 7.06
CA MET A 1 -9.47 -8.67 6.66
C MET A 1 -10.40 -8.18 5.56
N LYS A 2 -11.02 -6.99 5.69
CA LYS A 2 -11.94 -6.38 4.71
C LYS A 2 -11.30 -5.25 3.88
N GLY A 3 -10.13 -4.78 4.28
CA GLY A 3 -9.38 -3.71 3.62
C GLY A 3 -8.04 -3.49 4.32
N ILE A 4 -7.14 -2.75 3.68
CA ILE A 4 -5.82 -2.39 4.23
C ILE A 4 -5.65 -0.89 4.09
N GLU A 5 -5.25 -0.22 5.16
CA GLU A 5 -4.98 1.22 5.16
C GLU A 5 -3.70 1.54 5.94
N PHE A 6 -3.00 2.59 5.52
CA PHE A 6 -1.87 3.18 6.27
C PHE A 6 -2.20 4.59 6.77
N ASP A 7 -3.43 5.07 6.54
CA ASP A 7 -3.99 6.32 7.06
C ASP A 7 -5.09 5.97 8.07
N SER A 8 -4.85 6.25 9.35
CA SER A 8 -5.76 5.91 10.46
C SER A 8 -7.18 6.45 10.24
N ARG A 9 -7.31 7.61 9.60
CA ARG A 9 -8.59 8.28 9.31
C ARG A 9 -9.46 7.52 8.30
N LYS A 10 -8.86 6.63 7.51
CA LYS A 10 -9.55 5.81 6.50
C LYS A 10 -9.89 4.41 6.97
N VAL A 11 -9.38 4.00 8.14
CA VAL A 11 -9.65 2.71 8.74
C VAL A 11 -11.15 2.57 9.01
N LYS A 12 -11.68 1.38 8.73
CA LYS A 12 -13.06 0.99 9.02
C LYS A 12 -13.08 -0.35 9.74
N PRO A 13 -14.19 -0.74 10.39
CA PRO A 13 -14.31 -2.02 11.06
C PRO A 13 -13.93 -3.21 10.14
N GLY A 14 -12.97 -4.02 10.59
CA GLY A 14 -12.47 -5.18 9.85
C GLY A 14 -11.25 -4.89 8.96
N TYR A 15 -10.71 -3.68 8.98
CA TYR A 15 -9.52 -3.30 8.22
C TYR A 15 -8.24 -3.65 8.97
N THR A 16 -7.17 -3.84 8.21
CA THR A 16 -5.81 -3.95 8.74
C THR A 16 -5.12 -2.60 8.59
N PHE A 17 -4.49 -2.13 9.66
CA PHE A 17 -3.73 -0.88 9.66
C PHE A 17 -2.23 -1.15 9.58
N VAL A 18 -1.51 -0.43 8.73
CA VAL A 18 -0.04 -0.52 8.65
C VAL A 18 0.58 0.81 9.05
N ALA A 19 1.21 0.84 10.22
CA ALA A 19 1.90 2.01 10.75
C ALA A 19 3.23 2.23 10.01
N ILE A 20 3.23 3.20 9.09
CA ILE A 20 4.42 3.56 8.30
C ILE A 20 5.05 4.82 8.87
N ARG A 21 6.37 4.78 9.12
CA ARG A 21 7.14 5.98 9.47
C ARG A 21 7.37 6.82 8.22
N GLY A 22 6.74 8.00 8.16
CA GLY A 22 6.94 9.01 7.12
C GLY A 22 8.12 9.93 7.41
N LEU A 23 8.31 10.96 6.57
CA LEU A 23 9.34 11.99 6.75
C LEU A 23 8.96 13.01 7.85
N THR A 24 7.67 13.34 7.92
CA THR A 24 7.14 14.38 8.83
C THR A 24 6.35 13.79 9.99
N TYR A 25 5.70 12.64 9.78
CA TYR A 25 4.82 12.00 10.75
C TYR A 25 5.16 10.52 10.86
N ASP A 26 5.02 9.97 12.06
CA ASP A 26 5.15 8.54 12.30
C ASP A 26 3.77 7.90 12.46
N GLY A 27 3.42 6.96 11.57
CA GLY A 27 2.14 6.25 11.59
C GLY A 27 1.88 5.49 12.90
N HIS A 28 2.92 5.17 13.67
CA HIS A 28 2.78 4.51 14.97
C HIS A 28 2.04 5.36 15.99
N ASP A 29 2.15 6.68 15.89
CA ASP A 29 1.50 7.61 16.82
C ASP A 29 -0.03 7.62 16.63
N TYR A 30 -0.53 7.09 15.50
CA TYR A 30 -1.95 7.00 15.15
C TYR A 30 -2.56 5.61 15.36
N ILE A 31 -1.82 4.67 15.96
CA ILE A 31 -2.32 3.33 16.32
C ILE A 31 -3.58 3.41 17.21
N PRO A 32 -3.66 4.27 18.24
CA PRO A 32 -4.87 4.39 19.05
C PRO A 32 -6.10 4.78 18.23
N GLU A 33 -5.94 5.69 17.26
CA GLU A 33 -7.02 6.10 16.37
C GLU A 33 -7.45 4.94 15.45
N ALA A 34 -6.50 4.19 14.89
CA ALA A 34 -6.79 3.02 14.07
C ALA A 34 -7.55 1.93 14.85
N ILE A 35 -7.17 1.67 16.10
CA ILE A 35 -7.90 0.75 17.00
C ILE A 35 -9.33 1.25 17.21
N LYS A 36 -9.50 2.54 17.52
CA LYS A 36 -10.83 3.16 17.72
C LYS A 36 -11.71 3.03 16.47
N ASN A 37 -11.12 3.13 15.28
CA ASN A 37 -11.83 3.00 14.00
C ASN A 37 -12.12 1.54 13.60
N GLY A 38 -11.70 0.56 14.41
CA GLY A 38 -12.03 -0.85 14.23
C GLY A 38 -11.00 -1.65 13.44
N ALA A 39 -9.71 -1.25 13.50
CA ALA A 39 -8.62 -2.07 12.98
C ALA A 39 -8.58 -3.42 13.70
N VAL A 40 -8.57 -4.52 12.93
CA VAL A 40 -8.51 -5.88 13.47
C VAL A 40 -7.08 -6.37 13.63
N GLU A 41 -6.16 -5.86 12.81
CA GLU A 41 -4.74 -6.18 12.82
C GLU A 41 -3.94 -4.91 12.57
N ILE A 42 -2.78 -4.80 13.22
CA ILE A 42 -1.91 -3.64 13.12
C ILE A 42 -0.47 -4.11 12.90
N TYR A 43 0.19 -3.59 11.88
CA TYR A 43 1.60 -3.87 11.61
C TYR A 43 2.44 -2.62 11.83
N GLY A 44 3.62 -2.75 12.43
CA GLY A 44 4.55 -1.64 12.60
C GLY A 44 5.97 -2.07 12.97
N GLU A 45 6.90 -1.12 12.95
CA GLU A 45 8.33 -1.33 13.22
C GLU A 45 8.71 -1.13 14.70
N ARG A 46 7.94 -0.34 15.47
CA ARG A 46 8.23 -0.05 16.87
C ARG A 46 7.94 -1.27 17.77
N SER A 47 8.67 -1.41 18.87
CA SER A 47 8.30 -2.39 19.91
C SER A 47 7.14 -1.83 20.73
N LEU A 48 5.91 -2.22 20.41
CA LEU A 48 4.69 -1.79 21.11
C LEU A 48 3.92 -2.99 21.62
N ASN A 49 3.20 -2.81 22.74
CA ASN A 49 2.40 -3.86 23.36
C ASN A 49 0.91 -3.54 23.18
N TYR A 50 0.33 -4.03 22.08
CA TYR A 50 -1.12 -4.04 21.85
C TYR A 50 -1.55 -5.46 21.45
N PRO A 51 -2.76 -5.91 21.82
CA PRO A 51 -3.21 -7.28 21.56
C PRO A 51 -3.15 -7.70 20.09
N ASN A 52 -3.42 -6.76 19.17
CA ASN A 52 -3.51 -7.02 17.72
C ASN A 52 -2.34 -6.39 16.95
N TYR A 53 -1.20 -6.18 17.60
CA TYR A 53 -0.03 -5.54 17.00
C TYR A 53 1.06 -6.56 16.66
N PHE A 54 1.51 -6.50 15.40
CA PHE A 54 2.55 -7.35 14.86
C PHE A 54 3.75 -6.49 14.50
N LYS A 55 4.85 -6.71 15.22
CA LYS A 55 6.12 -6.05 14.91
C LYS A 55 6.71 -6.65 13.62
N VAL A 56 7.09 -5.79 12.69
CA VAL A 56 7.76 -6.13 11.44
C VAL A 56 9.07 -5.37 11.31
N THR A 57 9.95 -5.84 10.44
CA THR A 57 11.23 -5.17 10.17
C THR A 57 11.08 -3.97 9.23
N ASP A 58 10.12 -4.04 8.30
CA ASP A 58 9.82 -2.98 7.33
C ASP A 58 8.31 -2.91 7.09
N SER A 59 7.67 -1.83 7.55
CA SER A 59 6.24 -1.60 7.39
C SER A 59 5.83 -1.37 5.93
N ARG A 60 6.69 -0.74 5.11
CA ARG A 60 6.39 -0.45 3.70
C ARG A 60 6.41 -1.73 2.88
N GLN A 61 7.39 -2.59 3.13
CA GLN A 61 7.42 -3.92 2.53
C GLN A 61 6.18 -4.72 2.93
N LYS A 62 5.86 -4.75 4.24
CA LYS A 62 4.70 -5.49 4.72
C LYS A 62 3.39 -5.00 4.11
N LEU A 63 3.22 -3.67 3.95
CA LEU A 63 2.08 -3.10 3.24
C LEU A 63 1.99 -3.65 1.80
N GLY A 64 3.11 -3.64 1.07
CA GLY A 64 3.17 -4.15 -0.30
C GLY A 64 2.79 -5.62 -0.42
N GLU A 65 3.26 -6.45 0.51
CA GLU A 65 2.90 -7.88 0.59
C GLU A 65 1.41 -8.09 0.86
N LEU A 66 0.87 -7.43 1.89
CA LEU A 66 -0.55 -7.52 2.27
C LEU A 66 -1.46 -7.06 1.13
N VAL A 67 -1.14 -5.94 0.48
CA VAL A 67 -1.93 -5.42 -0.65
C VAL A 67 -1.85 -6.37 -1.84
N SER A 68 -0.66 -6.91 -2.13
CA SER A 68 -0.49 -7.88 -3.22
C SER A 68 -1.33 -9.13 -2.99
N GLU A 69 -1.34 -9.66 -1.77
CA GLU A 69 -2.14 -10.82 -1.39
C GLU A 69 -3.64 -10.51 -1.43
N PHE A 70 -4.07 -9.40 -0.81
CA PHE A 70 -5.47 -8.99 -0.73
C PHE A 70 -6.13 -8.78 -2.11
N TYR A 71 -5.39 -8.24 -3.07
CA TYR A 71 -5.87 -8.06 -4.46
C TYR A 71 -5.53 -9.22 -5.40
N GLY A 72 -5.00 -10.34 -4.88
CA GLY A 72 -4.75 -11.55 -5.67
C GLY A 72 -3.68 -11.38 -6.75
N TYR A 73 -2.59 -10.69 -6.41
CA TYR A 73 -1.40 -10.43 -7.22
C TYR A 73 -1.72 -9.87 -8.62
N PRO A 74 -2.30 -8.66 -8.72
CA PRO A 74 -2.73 -8.09 -10.01
C PRO A 74 -1.56 -7.90 -11.00
N SER A 75 -0.35 -7.61 -10.49
CA SER A 75 0.87 -7.49 -11.29
C SER A 75 1.25 -8.78 -12.04
N LYS A 76 0.85 -9.97 -11.54
CA LYS A 76 1.07 -11.25 -12.25
C LYS A 76 0.09 -11.47 -13.41
N LYS A 77 -1.02 -10.73 -13.44
CA LYS A 77 -2.08 -10.85 -14.45
C LYS A 77 -2.01 -9.75 -15.52
N LEU A 78 -1.21 -8.72 -15.29
CA LEU A 78 -1.09 -7.54 -16.16
C LEU A 78 0.32 -7.44 -16.76
N LYS A 79 0.40 -6.92 -18.00
CA LYS A 79 1.67 -6.48 -18.57
C LYS A 79 2.01 -5.10 -18.03
N LEU A 80 2.85 -5.04 -16.99
CA LEU A 80 3.26 -3.80 -16.36
C LEU A 80 4.54 -3.27 -17.02
N ILE A 81 4.52 -2.00 -17.44
CA ILE A 81 5.70 -1.29 -17.97
C ILE A 81 6.02 -0.14 -17.02
N GLY A 82 7.19 -0.21 -16.37
CA GLY A 82 7.69 0.85 -15.48
C GLY A 82 8.61 1.81 -16.23
N VAL A 83 8.30 3.12 -16.18
CA VAL A 83 9.15 4.16 -16.75
C VAL A 83 9.77 4.99 -15.61
N THR A 84 11.10 5.01 -15.54
CA THR A 84 11.87 5.80 -14.57
C THR A 84 12.77 6.82 -15.28
N GLY A 85 13.19 7.88 -14.58
CA GLY A 85 14.03 8.95 -15.11
C GLY A 85 13.65 10.34 -14.57
N THR A 86 14.59 11.28 -14.57
CA THR A 86 14.37 12.62 -13.99
C THR A 86 13.40 13.47 -14.80
N LYS A 87 13.32 13.26 -16.12
CA LYS A 87 12.41 13.92 -17.07
C LYS A 87 11.81 12.89 -18.04
N GLY A 88 10.71 13.24 -18.70
CA GLY A 88 10.14 12.43 -19.79
C GLY A 88 9.23 11.27 -19.38
N LYS A 89 9.20 10.86 -18.10
CA LYS A 89 8.38 9.72 -17.61
C LYS A 89 6.93 9.78 -18.11
N THR A 90 6.25 10.90 -17.89
CA THR A 90 4.84 11.09 -18.26
C THR A 90 4.65 10.98 -19.77
N THR A 91 5.46 11.70 -20.56
CA THR A 91 5.40 11.66 -22.03
C THR A 91 5.63 10.25 -22.56
N THR A 92 6.66 9.57 -22.06
CA THR A 92 6.99 8.20 -22.46
C THR A 92 5.87 7.23 -22.08
N CYS A 93 5.28 7.32 -20.88
CA CYS A 93 4.11 6.52 -20.50
C CYS A 93 2.93 6.72 -21.47
N HIS A 94 2.64 7.97 -21.85
CA HIS A 94 1.56 8.28 -22.80
C HIS A 94 1.85 7.73 -24.21
N LEU A 95 3.09 7.85 -24.70
CA LEU A 95 3.47 7.32 -26.00
C LEU A 95 3.35 5.79 -26.03
N ILE A 96 3.83 5.11 -24.99
CA ILE A 96 3.70 3.65 -24.86
C ILE A 96 2.22 3.24 -24.86
N HIS A 97 1.39 3.90 -24.05
CA HIS A 97 -0.05 3.63 -24.02
C HIS A 97 -0.71 3.87 -25.39
N HIS A 98 -0.39 4.99 -26.06
CA HIS A 98 -0.94 5.30 -27.38
C HIS A 98 -0.59 4.24 -28.43
N ILE A 99 0.69 3.83 -28.50
CA ILE A 99 1.15 2.80 -29.45
C ILE A 99 0.45 1.47 -29.18
N LEU A 100 0.39 1.03 -27.91
CA LEU A 100 -0.25 -0.24 -27.56
C LEU A 100 -1.75 -0.24 -27.89
N THR A 101 -2.45 0.84 -27.57
CA THR A 101 -3.87 1.01 -27.90
C THR A 101 -4.10 1.01 -29.42
N LYS A 102 -3.25 1.69 -30.21
CA LYS A 102 -3.33 1.68 -31.68
C LYS A 102 -3.06 0.31 -32.28
N LEU A 103 -2.27 -0.53 -31.62
CA LEU A 103 -2.01 -1.93 -32.01
C LEU A 103 -3.09 -2.91 -31.49
N GLY A 104 -4.21 -2.41 -30.95
CA GLY A 104 -5.30 -3.22 -30.42
C GLY A 104 -4.93 -4.02 -29.16
N LYS A 105 -3.85 -3.65 -28.47
CA LYS A 105 -3.48 -4.26 -27.19
C LYS A 105 -4.27 -3.57 -26.08
N LYS A 106 -4.73 -4.36 -25.10
CA LYS A 106 -5.35 -3.85 -23.88
C LYS A 106 -4.26 -3.15 -23.06
N ALA A 107 -4.36 -1.83 -22.91
CA ALA A 107 -3.36 -0.94 -22.34
C ALA A 107 -3.99 0.12 -21.45
#